data_AF-A0A7S0CBF9-F1
#
_entry.id   AF-A0A7S0CBF9-F1
#
_cell.length_a   1.000
_cell.length_b   1.000
_cell.length_c   1.000
_cell.angle_alpha   90.00
_cell.angle_beta   90.00
_cell.angle_gamma   90.00
#
_symmetry.space_group_name_H-M   'P 1'
#
loop_
_entity.id
_entity.type
_entity.pdbx_description
1 polymer ?
#
loop_
_entity_poly.entity_id
_entity_poly.type
_entity_poly.pdbx_seq_one_letter_code
_entity_poly.pdbx_strand_id
1 'polypeptide(L)'
;VPILYFHQVHLYEDDLHDNGDTSLVVKIRVMPTCWYVLMRLFLRVDHVLVRVRDTRFLHVFEDDKEGEFDSSKVRIYRDVCWREVAFDEMHKYGLPGSSSSSHDNSNHDLKVWRDEDRYQQFIPQIPMVDLPSHLSQFAHVDLSST
;
A
#
# COMPACT_ATOMS: atom_id res chain seq x y z
N VAL A 1 3.53 -17.31 13.30
CA VAL A 1 5.01 -17.25 13.26
C VAL A 1 5.45 -15.97 13.95
N PRO A 2 6.45 -15.96 14.84
CA PRO A 2 6.86 -14.77 15.57
C PRO A 2 7.50 -13.72 14.64
N ILE A 3 7.09 -12.45 14.78
CA ILE A 3 7.78 -11.33 14.13
C ILE A 3 9.07 -11.09 14.89
N LEU A 4 10.21 -11.24 14.21
CA LEU A 4 11.53 -10.99 14.79
C LEU A 4 11.84 -9.49 14.82
N TYR A 5 11.38 -8.77 13.80
CA TYR A 5 11.54 -7.32 13.70
C TYR A 5 10.35 -6.69 12.99
N PHE A 6 9.86 -5.59 13.53
CA PHE A 6 8.88 -4.72 12.91
C PHE A 6 9.33 -3.28 13.01
N HIS A 7 9.23 -2.55 11.90
CA HIS A 7 9.41 -1.11 11.92
C HIS A 7 8.54 -0.42 10.87
N GLN A 8 8.21 0.84 11.14
CA GLN A 8 7.43 1.70 10.26
C GLN A 8 8.18 3.01 10.10
N VAL A 9 8.38 3.43 8.86
CA VAL A 9 9.09 4.65 8.48
C VAL A 9 8.16 5.52 7.65
N HIS A 10 7.97 6.76 8.08
CA HIS A 10 7.22 7.79 7.34
C HIS A 10 8.22 8.55 6.46
N LEU A 11 8.02 8.53 5.15
CA LEU A 11 8.93 9.19 4.19
C LEU A 11 8.46 10.60 3.84
N TYR A 12 7.17 10.76 3.55
CA TYR A 12 6.54 12.04 3.19
C TYR A 12 5.12 12.11 3.71
N GLU A 13 4.70 13.31 4.12
CA GLU A 13 3.34 13.66 4.54
C GLU A 13 3.04 15.08 4.07
N ASP A 14 1.80 15.33 3.63
CA ASP A 14 1.31 16.65 3.23
C ASP A 14 -0.22 16.70 3.32
N ASP A 15 -0.80 17.83 3.72
CA ASP A 15 -2.25 18.03 3.89
C ASP A 15 -2.94 18.64 2.64
N LEU A 16 -2.20 18.78 1.54
CA LEU A 16 -2.67 19.36 0.29
C LEU A 16 -3.27 20.76 0.47
N HIS A 17 -2.69 21.58 1.35
CA HIS A 17 -3.25 22.89 1.72
C HIS A 17 -4.69 22.79 2.21
N ASP A 18 -4.94 21.88 3.16
CA ASP A 18 -6.26 21.55 3.72
C ASP A 18 -7.27 20.92 2.73
N ASN A 19 -6.85 20.51 1.53
CA ASN A 19 -7.72 19.88 0.54
C ASN A 19 -7.66 18.35 0.54
N GLY A 20 -6.97 17.75 1.51
CA GLY A 20 -6.87 16.31 1.61
C GLY A 20 -5.76 15.85 2.53
N ASP A 21 -5.15 14.74 2.17
CA ASP A 21 -4.05 14.14 2.91
C ASP A 21 -3.28 13.18 2.00
N THR A 22 -1.97 13.22 2.05
CA THR A 22 -1.09 12.25 1.39
C THR A 22 -0.02 11.78 2.34
N SER A 23 0.25 10.47 2.34
CA SER A 23 1.33 9.87 3.11
C SER A 23 2.03 8.77 2.33
N LEU A 24 3.36 8.73 2.42
CA LEU A 24 4.19 7.64 1.94
C LEU A 24 4.84 6.94 3.12
N VAL A 25 4.38 5.72 3.43
CA VAL A 25 4.82 4.96 4.60
C VAL A 25 5.39 3.61 4.17
N VAL A 26 6.51 3.23 4.78
CA VAL A 26 7.17 1.92 4.59
C VAL A 26 7.04 1.10 5.87
N LYS A 27 6.39 -0.06 5.79
CA LYS A 27 6.25 -1.03 6.89
C LYS A 27 7.13 -2.25 6.61
N ILE A 28 8.05 -2.55 7.52
CA ILE A 28 9.04 -3.63 7.41
C ILE A 28 8.67 -4.73 8.42
N ARG A 29 8.63 -5.98 7.98
CA ARG A 29 8.39 -7.16 8.81
C ARG A 29 9.45 -8.21 8.51
N VAL A 30 10.15 -8.69 9.54
CA VAL A 30 11.10 -9.81 9.43
C VAL A 30 10.58 -10.99 10.23
N MET A 31 10.53 -12.13 9.57
CA MET A 31 10.14 -13.44 10.09
C MET A 31 11.35 -14.37 10.02
N PRO A 32 11.34 -15.53 10.71
CA PRO A 32 12.44 -16.49 10.64
C PRO A 32 12.74 -17.03 9.23
N THR A 33 11.77 -17.00 8.31
CA THR A 33 11.89 -17.59 6.97
C THR A 33 11.78 -16.56 5.83
N CYS A 34 11.52 -15.30 6.13
CA CYS A 34 11.37 -14.26 5.13
C CYS A 34 11.43 -12.86 5.72
N TRP A 35 11.63 -11.87 4.87
CA TRP A 35 11.22 -10.50 5.18
C TRP A 35 10.21 -10.01 4.16
N TYR A 36 9.33 -9.10 4.60
CA TYR A 36 8.30 -8.47 3.81
C TYR A 36 8.29 -6.97 4.06
N VAL A 37 8.26 -6.18 2.99
CA VAL A 37 8.18 -4.72 3.03
C VAL A 37 6.96 -4.26 2.25
N LEU A 38 6.13 -3.42 2.87
CA LEU A 38 5.04 -2.70 2.21
C LEU A 38 5.40 -1.21 2.16
N MET A 39 5.64 -0.70 0.96
CA MET A 39 5.64 0.74 0.69
C MET A 39 4.26 1.13 0.18
N ARG A 40 3.57 2.00 0.91
CA ARG A 40 2.23 2.48 0.56
C ARG A 40 2.24 3.99 0.43
N LEU A 41 1.87 4.47 -0.76
CA LEU A 41 1.37 5.82 -0.93
C LEU A 41 -0.14 5.78 -0.74
N PHE A 42 -0.64 6.51 0.25
CA PHE A 42 -2.06 6.83 0.40
C PHE A 42 -2.27 8.29 0.00
N LEU A 43 -3.25 8.56 -0.85
CA LEU A 43 -3.65 9.90 -1.25
C LEU A 43 -5.17 10.01 -1.16
N ARG A 44 -5.65 11.01 -0.44
CA ARG A 44 -7.03 11.44 -0.43
C ARG A 44 -7.07 12.89 -0.87
N VAL A 45 -7.88 13.18 -1.88
CA VAL A 45 -8.28 14.54 -2.20
C VAL A 45 -9.74 14.64 -1.81
N ASP A 46 -10.04 15.50 -0.83
CA ASP A 46 -11.34 15.56 -0.18
C ASP A 46 -12.45 15.78 -1.23
N HIS A 47 -13.47 14.91 -1.20
CA HIS A 47 -14.60 14.88 -2.15
C HIS A 47 -14.24 14.64 -3.64
N VAL A 48 -12.98 14.35 -3.96
CA VAL A 48 -12.54 14.09 -5.33
C VAL A 48 -12.22 12.61 -5.52
N LEU A 49 -11.17 12.10 -4.85
CA LEU A 49 -10.79 10.69 -4.96
C LEU A 49 -10.02 10.16 -3.75
N VAL A 50 -9.95 8.83 -3.66
CA VAL A 50 -8.97 8.10 -2.86
C VAL A 50 -8.11 7.26 -3.80
N ARG A 51 -6.80 7.33 -3.61
CA ARG A 51 -5.79 6.59 -4.37
C ARG A 51 -4.84 5.89 -3.42
N VAL A 52 -4.53 4.63 -3.74
CA VAL A 52 -3.54 3.82 -3.02
C VAL A 52 -2.57 3.22 -4.02
N ARG A 53 -1.28 3.42 -3.80
CA ARG A 53 -0.22 2.74 -4.56
C ARG A 53 0.62 1.93 -3.61
N ASP A 54 0.45 0.62 -3.69
CA ASP A 54 1.21 -0.33 -2.91
C ASP A 54 2.33 -0.92 -3.78
N THR A 55 3.55 -0.91 -3.25
CA THR A 55 4.66 -1.72 -3.73
C THR A 55 5.08 -2.64 -2.59
N ARG A 56 4.96 -3.94 -2.81
CA ARG A 56 5.31 -4.99 -1.86
C ARG A 56 6.60 -5.64 -2.29
N PHE A 57 7.50 -5.84 -1.34
CA PHE A 57 8.72 -6.61 -1.54
C PHE A 57 8.70 -7.81 -0.62
N LEU A 58 9.13 -8.95 -1.14
CA LEU A 58 9.24 -10.20 -0.40
C LEU A 58 10.57 -10.85 -0.76
N HIS A 59 11.29 -11.32 0.25
CA HIS A 59 12.38 -12.25 0.08
C HIS A 59 12.16 -13.41 1.04
N VAL A 60 12.27 -14.62 0.51
CA VAL A 60 12.19 -15.86 1.29
C VAL A 60 13.62 -16.32 1.53
N PHE A 61 13.97 -16.57 2.79
CA PHE A 61 15.25 -17.14 3.15
C PHE A 61 15.30 -18.59 2.67
N GLU A 62 16.37 -18.94 1.98
CA GLU A 62 16.62 -20.33 1.61
C GLU A 62 17.20 -21.07 2.84
N ASP A 63 16.89 -22.36 2.97
CA ASP A 63 17.52 -23.21 3.98
C ASP A 63 18.99 -23.42 3.60
N ASP A 64 19.88 -22.54 4.06
CA ASP A 64 21.32 -22.70 3.87
C ASP A 64 21.81 -23.87 4.73
N LYS A 65 21.93 -25.03 4.10
CA LYS A 65 22.49 -26.25 4.71
C LYS A 65 23.99 -26.12 5.02
N GLU A 66 24.68 -25.13 4.47
CA GLU A 66 26.14 -25.00 4.51
C GLU A 66 26.65 -23.81 5.34
N GLY A 67 25.77 -22.99 5.92
CA GLY A 67 26.15 -21.93 6.86
C GLY A 67 26.94 -20.75 6.26
N GLU A 68 27.13 -20.73 4.94
CA GLU A 68 27.75 -19.63 4.20
C GLU A 68 26.66 -18.85 3.45
N PHE A 69 26.58 -17.54 3.71
CA PHE A 69 25.63 -16.65 3.05
C PHE A 69 26.06 -16.42 1.60
N ASP A 70 25.27 -16.91 0.66
CA ASP A 70 25.47 -16.69 -0.78
C ASP A 70 24.54 -15.59 -1.29
N SER A 71 25.11 -14.39 -1.49
CA SER A 71 24.36 -13.24 -2.03
C SER A 71 23.78 -13.49 -3.42
N SER A 72 24.34 -14.43 -4.19
CA SER A 72 23.85 -14.76 -5.53
C SER A 72 22.51 -15.51 -5.52
N LYS A 73 22.13 -16.08 -4.37
CA LYS A 73 20.83 -16.73 -4.17
C LYS A 73 19.75 -15.77 -3.67
N VAL A 74 20.09 -14.52 -3.40
CA VAL A 74 19.11 -13.54 -2.90
C VAL A 74 18.22 -13.08 -4.04
N ARG A 75 16.99 -13.60 -4.03
CA ARG A 75 15.90 -13.17 -4.90
C ARG A 75 14.90 -12.31 -4.14
N ILE A 76 14.64 -11.10 -4.65
CA ILE A 76 13.61 -10.20 -4.13
C ILE A 76 12.45 -10.15 -5.11
N TYR A 77 11.29 -10.60 -4.67
CA TYR A 77 10.03 -10.48 -5.41
C TYR A 77 9.41 -9.12 -5.13
N ARG A 78 8.84 -8.49 -6.16
CA ARG A 78 8.12 -7.22 -6.08
C ARG A 78 6.75 -7.33 -6.75
N ASP A 79 5.71 -7.00 -6.01
CA ASP A 79 4.32 -6.82 -6.47
C ASP A 79 3.92 -5.34 -6.39
N VAL A 80 3.32 -4.82 -7.45
CA VAL A 80 2.81 -3.44 -7.53
C VAL A 80 1.30 -3.47 -7.73
N CYS A 81 0.55 -2.86 -6.82
CA CYS A 81 -0.90 -2.77 -6.90
C CYS A 81 -1.34 -1.31 -6.78
N TRP A 82 -1.92 -0.76 -7.85
CA TRP A 82 -2.48 0.59 -7.84
C TRP A 82 -4.00 0.49 -7.80
N ARG A 83 -4.60 1.30 -6.94
CA ARG A 83 -6.04 1.36 -6.71
C ARG A 83 -6.49 2.80 -6.63
N GLU A 84 -7.65 3.09 -7.18
CA GLU A 84 -8.19 4.44 -7.20
C GLU A 84 -9.71 4.41 -7.33
N VAL A 85 -10.38 5.32 -6.63
CA VAL A 85 -11.83 5.50 -6.77
C VAL A 85 -12.17 6.96 -6.56
N ALA A 86 -13.01 7.52 -7.44
CA ALA A 86 -13.59 8.84 -7.23
C ALA A 86 -14.68 8.78 -6.15
N PHE A 87 -14.85 9.85 -5.38
CA PHE A 87 -15.80 9.87 -4.25
C PHE A 87 -17.25 9.60 -4.69
N ASP A 88 -17.63 10.11 -5.85
CA ASP A 88 -18.96 9.91 -6.45
C ASP A 88 -19.19 8.46 -6.90
N GLU A 89 -18.13 7.67 -7.08
CA GLU A 89 -18.20 6.25 -7.46
C GLU A 89 -18.06 5.28 -6.29
N MET A 90 -17.70 5.75 -5.09
CA MET A 90 -17.45 4.89 -3.91
C MET A 90 -18.61 3.94 -3.60
N HIS A 91 -19.85 4.42 -3.70
CA HIS A 91 -21.05 3.62 -3.46
C HIS A 91 -21.15 2.39 -4.38
N LYS A 92 -20.61 2.45 -5.61
CA LYS A 92 -20.59 1.34 -6.56
C LYS A 92 -19.76 0.15 -6.05
N TYR A 93 -18.79 0.42 -5.18
CA TYR A 93 -17.86 -0.56 -4.62
C TYR A 93 -18.17 -0.89 -3.15
N GLY A 94 -19.31 -0.45 -2.61
CA GLY A 94 -19.67 -0.64 -1.21
C GLY A 94 -18.79 0.16 -0.24
N LEU A 95 -18.10 1.18 -0.74
CA LEU A 95 -17.20 2.02 0.04
C LEU A 95 -17.96 3.19 0.69
N PRO A 96 -17.50 3.67 1.87
CA PRO A 96 -18.07 4.85 2.52
C PRO A 96 -17.89 6.09 1.64
N GLY A 97 -18.98 6.63 1.08
CA GLY A 97 -18.95 7.83 0.25
C GLY A 97 -20.35 8.25 -0.19
N SER A 98 -20.54 9.55 -0.38
CA SER A 98 -21.84 10.18 -0.56
C SER A 98 -22.63 9.60 -1.75
N SER A 99 -23.74 8.92 -1.48
CA SER A 99 -24.79 8.70 -2.48
C SER A 99 -25.72 9.90 -2.50
N SER A 100 -25.39 10.96 -3.24
CA SER A 100 -26.28 12.04 -3.73
C SER A 100 -27.51 12.48 -2.90
N SER A 101 -27.49 12.43 -1.56
CA SER A 101 -28.58 12.92 -0.72
C SER A 101 -28.05 13.33 0.65
N SER A 102 -28.15 14.64 0.93
CA SER A 102 -27.80 15.36 2.16
C SER A 102 -26.33 15.83 2.27
N HIS A 103 -26.13 17.14 2.08
CA HIS A 103 -24.87 17.86 2.33
C HIS A 103 -24.31 17.69 3.76
N ASP A 104 -25.09 17.13 4.69
CA ASP A 104 -24.75 16.96 6.10
C ASP A 104 -23.92 15.70 6.40
N ASN A 105 -23.90 14.71 5.50
CA ASN A 105 -23.15 13.45 5.68
C ASN A 105 -21.73 13.45 5.10
N SER A 106 -21.36 14.46 4.32
CA SER A 106 -20.08 14.52 3.62
C SER A 106 -18.87 14.52 4.57
N ASN A 107 -19.01 15.18 5.73
CA ASN A 107 -17.99 15.21 6.77
C ASN A 107 -17.86 13.87 7.52
N HIS A 108 -18.95 13.09 7.64
CA HIS A 108 -18.89 11.78 8.29
C HIS A 108 -18.14 10.76 7.42
N ASP A 109 -18.34 10.81 6.11
CA ASP A 109 -17.63 9.94 5.17
C ASP A 109 -16.13 10.27 5.15
N LEU A 110 -15.76 11.55 5.13
CA LEU A 110 -14.37 11.98 5.28
C LEU A 110 -13.73 11.48 6.59
N LYS A 111 -14.47 11.39 7.70
CA LYS A 111 -13.93 10.86 8.96
C LYS A 111 -13.47 9.40 8.84
N VAL A 112 -14.09 8.60 7.98
CA VAL A 112 -13.62 7.22 7.74
C VAL A 112 -12.28 7.22 7.04
N TRP A 113 -12.13 8.10 6.05
CA TRP A 113 -10.92 8.21 5.22
C TRP A 113 -9.79 9.03 5.86
N ARG A 114 -10.04 9.69 7.00
CA ARG A 114 -9.05 10.41 7.82
C ARG A 114 -8.39 9.54 8.89
N ASP A 115 -8.94 8.37 9.15
CA ASP A 115 -8.44 7.44 10.16
C ASP A 115 -7.73 6.27 9.47
N GLU A 116 -6.42 6.15 9.72
CA GLU A 116 -5.57 5.13 9.09
C GLU A 116 -6.07 3.72 9.34
N ASP A 117 -6.44 3.39 10.57
CA ASP A 117 -6.89 2.05 10.92
C ASP A 117 -8.23 1.74 10.25
N ARG A 118 -9.09 2.76 10.09
CA ARG A 118 -10.41 2.59 9.47
C ARG A 118 -10.39 2.54 7.96
N TYR A 119 -9.52 3.26 7.25
CA TYR A 119 -9.50 3.16 5.79
C TYR A 119 -8.77 1.90 5.31
N GLN A 120 -7.81 1.38 6.09
CA GLN A 120 -7.01 0.21 5.70
C GLN A 120 -7.86 -1.03 5.38
N GLN A 121 -8.96 -1.25 6.10
CA GLN A 121 -9.92 -2.34 5.83
C GLN A 121 -10.66 -2.20 4.49
N PHE A 122 -10.75 -0.99 3.94
CA PHE A 122 -11.46 -0.71 2.69
C PHE A 122 -10.56 -0.78 1.46
N ILE A 123 -9.24 -0.67 1.61
CA ILE A 123 -8.28 -0.69 0.49
C ILE A 123 -8.49 -1.88 -0.46
N PRO A 124 -8.73 -3.13 -0.01
CA PRO A 124 -8.95 -4.25 -0.92
C PRO A 124 -10.19 -4.12 -1.82
N GLN A 125 -11.19 -3.32 -1.40
CA GLN A 125 -12.44 -3.08 -2.13
C GLN A 125 -12.30 -1.97 -3.19
N ILE A 126 -11.32 -1.08 -3.03
CA ILE A 126 -11.02 -0.04 -4.02
C ILE A 126 -10.59 -0.74 -5.33
N PRO A 127 -11.19 -0.43 -6.49
CA PRO A 127 -10.87 -1.10 -7.74
C PRO A 127 -9.41 -0.89 -8.13
N MET A 128 -8.82 -1.90 -8.77
CA MET A 128 -7.47 -1.81 -9.30
C MET A 128 -7.45 -0.96 -10.57
N VAL A 129 -6.35 -0.23 -10.76
CA VAL A 129 -6.10 0.56 -11.97
C VAL A 129 -4.98 -0.10 -12.75
N ASP A 130 -5.07 -0.05 -14.08
CA ASP A 130 -4.03 -0.55 -14.97
C ASP A 130 -2.70 0.16 -14.71
N LEU A 131 -1.64 -0.63 -14.63
CA LEU A 131 -0.29 -0.10 -14.48
C LEU A 131 0.19 0.48 -15.82
N PRO A 132 1.05 1.52 -15.79
CA PRO A 132 1.74 1.99 -16.98
C PRO A 132 2.47 0.85 -17.69
N SER A 133 2.55 0.88 -19.02
CA SER A 133 3.08 -0.21 -19.85
C SER A 133 4.52 -0.64 -19.52
N HIS A 134 5.33 0.26 -18.95
CA HIS A 134 6.71 -0.02 -18.56
C HIS A 134 6.83 -0.66 -17.16
N LEU A 135 5.73 -0.76 -16.41
CA LEU A 135 5.71 -1.25 -15.04
C LEU A 135 4.92 -2.55 -14.97
N SER A 136 5.62 -3.68 -14.84
CA SER A 136 4.93 -4.95 -14.58
C SER A 136 4.37 -4.96 -13.15
N GLN A 137 3.24 -5.64 -12.95
CA GLN A 137 2.69 -5.88 -11.62
C GLN A 137 3.64 -6.74 -10.78
N PHE A 138 4.03 -7.90 -11.30
CA PHE A 138 4.98 -8.81 -10.64
C PHE A 138 6.34 -8.76 -11.35
N ALA A 139 7.42 -8.67 -10.58
CA ALA A 139 8.78 -8.91 -11.04
C ALA A 139 9.63 -9.45 -9.90
N HIS A 140 10.86 -9.86 -10.21
CA HIS A 140 11.87 -10.14 -9.22
C HIS A 140 13.21 -9.53 -9.64
N VAL A 141 14.09 -9.34 -8.67
CA VAL A 141 15.49 -8.95 -8.88
C VAL A 141 16.36 -9.98 -8.19
N ASP A 142 17.34 -10.50 -8.92
CA ASP A 142 18.39 -11.38 -8.39
C ASP A 142 19.61 -10.49 -8.07
N LEU A 143 20.13 -10.55 -6.85
CA LEU A 143 21.28 -9.73 -6.43
C LEU A 143 22.63 -10.32 -6.85
N SER A 144 22.64 -11.35 -7.71
CA SER A 144 23.84 -12.05 -8.18
C SER A 144 24.74 -11.24 -9.14
N SER A 145 24.43 -9.97 -9.42
CA SER A 145 25.05 -9.20 -10.49
C SER A 145 25.54 -7.80 -10.11
N THR A 146 25.79 -7.53 -8.83
CA THR A 146 26.44 -6.29 -8.36
C THR A 146 27.79 -6.56 -7.72
#